data_AF-A0A6C0C346-F1
#
_entry.id   AF-A0A6C0C346-F1
#
_cell.length_a   1.000
_cell.length_b   1.000
_cell.length_c   1.000
_cell.angle_alpha   90.00
_cell.angle_beta   90.00
_cell.angle_gamma   90.00
#
_symmetry.space_group_name_H-M   'P 1'
#
loop_
_entity.id
_entity.type
_entity.pdbx_description
1 polymer ?
#
loop_
_entity_poly.entity_id
_entity_poly.type
_entity_poly.pdbx_seq_one_letter_code
_entity_poly.pdbx_strand_id
1 'polypeptide(L)'
;MATFLVIFVPQKCDDEVCTISNNFLKRDSLYFAALVSNFITFTSVLYFYFVEIKRENWCIEYLDIDISKPNDYLDQEIESYPKYKKQMNLLNKQYLRSLYTSSTLLIVNFGLSGIAIGFNYVGTNTATTMLSFFLLISNKLYIAYITGNESVNKERALSAYMKTAKTYNTIDEDYRIADISTENIIISVEEKTY
;
A
#
# COMPACT_ATOMS: atom_id res chain seq x y z
N MET A 1 -7.81 0.87 -12.64
CA MET A 1 -8.46 0.17 -13.78
C MET A 1 -9.09 -1.15 -13.34
N ALA A 2 -8.33 -2.09 -12.76
CA ALA A 2 -8.86 -3.41 -12.36
C ALA A 2 -9.98 -3.39 -11.28
N THR A 3 -10.22 -2.26 -10.61
CA THR A 3 -11.35 -2.07 -9.67
C THR A 3 -12.67 -1.75 -10.39
N PHE A 4 -12.62 -1.31 -11.64
CA PHE A 4 -13.77 -0.91 -12.46
C PHE A 4 -14.34 -2.09 -13.25
N LEU A 5 -14.75 -3.13 -12.52
CA LEU A 5 -15.24 -4.39 -13.07
C LEU A 5 -16.44 -4.18 -13.99
N VAL A 6 -17.47 -3.44 -13.56
CA VAL A 6 -18.70 -3.32 -14.37
C VAL A 6 -18.47 -2.53 -15.66
N ILE A 7 -17.47 -1.64 -15.69
CA ILE A 7 -17.16 -0.84 -16.87
C ILE A 7 -16.34 -1.64 -17.90
N PHE A 8 -15.25 -2.27 -17.45
CA PHE A 8 -14.24 -2.87 -18.33
C PHE A 8 -14.43 -4.37 -18.59
N VAL A 9 -15.23 -5.07 -17.80
CA VAL A 9 -15.54 -6.48 -18.06
C VAL A 9 -16.57 -6.55 -19.21
N PRO A 10 -16.34 -7.37 -20.25
CA PRO A 10 -17.29 -7.57 -21.33
C PRO A 10 -18.64 -8.11 -20.83
N GLN A 11 -19.72 -7.47 -21.25
CA GLN A 11 -21.09 -7.80 -20.88
C GLN A 11 -21.99 -7.88 -22.12
N LYS A 12 -23.11 -8.60 -21.98
CA LYS A 12 -24.08 -8.81 -23.06
C LYS A 12 -25.06 -7.65 -23.09
N CYS A 13 -25.25 -7.05 -24.26
CA CYS A 13 -26.26 -6.06 -24.57
C CYS A 13 -27.11 -6.63 -25.71
N ASP A 14 -28.32 -7.10 -25.39
CA ASP A 14 -29.20 -7.81 -26.33
C ASP A 14 -28.44 -8.92 -27.08
N ASP A 15 -28.09 -8.73 -28.35
CA ASP A 15 -27.36 -9.72 -29.16
C ASP A 15 -25.87 -9.41 -29.38
N GLU A 16 -25.38 -8.27 -28.87
CA GLU A 16 -24.00 -7.81 -29.05
C GLU A 16 -23.25 -7.65 -27.73
N VAL A 17 -21.93 -7.46 -27.81
CA VAL A 17 -21.11 -7.11 -26.64
C VAL A 17 -21.26 -5.62 -26.37
N CYS A 18 -21.55 -5.25 -25.13
CA CYS A 18 -21.67 -3.86 -24.72
C CYS A 18 -20.37 -3.08 -24.95
N THR A 19 -20.48 -1.86 -25.47
CA THR A 19 -19.38 -0.89 -25.43
C THR A 19 -19.16 -0.36 -24.00
N ILE A 20 -18.00 0.23 -23.73
CA ILE A 20 -17.69 0.87 -22.44
C ILE A 20 -18.74 1.93 -22.08
N SER A 21 -19.19 2.72 -23.07
CA SER A 21 -20.23 3.73 -22.89
C SER A 21 -21.58 3.11 -22.51
N ASN A 22 -21.96 2.00 -23.14
CA ASN A 22 -23.19 1.28 -22.82
C ASN A 22 -23.16 0.74 -21.38
N ASN A 23 -22.02 0.17 -20.97
CA ASN A 23 -21.81 -0.25 -19.59
C ASN A 23 -21.96 0.93 -18.63
N PHE A 24 -21.26 2.04 -18.84
CA PHE A 24 -21.31 3.19 -17.94
C PHE A 24 -22.69 3.87 -17.83
N LEU A 25 -23.45 3.89 -18.91
CA LEU A 25 -24.78 4.51 -18.95
C LEU A 25 -25.89 3.62 -18.44
N LYS A 26 -25.63 2.34 -18.12
CA LYS A 26 -26.62 1.44 -17.56
C LYS A 26 -27.10 1.97 -16.19
N ARG A 27 -28.42 2.01 -15.99
CA ARG A 27 -29.09 2.61 -14.81
C ARG A 27 -29.91 1.63 -13.97
N ASP A 28 -29.72 0.32 -14.17
CA ASP A 28 -30.29 -0.67 -13.25
C ASP A 28 -29.77 -0.44 -11.82
N SER A 29 -30.63 -0.59 -10.82
CA SER A 29 -30.31 -0.24 -9.42
C SER A 29 -29.11 -1.03 -8.90
N LEU A 30 -29.05 -2.33 -9.24
CA LEU A 30 -27.95 -3.20 -8.83
C LEU A 30 -26.65 -2.84 -9.56
N TYR A 31 -26.76 -2.55 -10.86
CA TYR A 31 -25.62 -2.11 -11.66
C TYR A 31 -25.05 -0.77 -11.18
N PHE A 32 -25.92 0.19 -10.87
CA PHE A 32 -25.52 1.49 -10.34
C PHE A 32 -24.84 1.34 -8.97
N ALA A 33 -25.35 0.48 -8.08
CA ALA A 33 -24.70 0.18 -6.81
C ALA A 33 -23.30 -0.43 -7.01
N ALA A 34 -23.14 -1.35 -7.96
CA ALA A 34 -21.83 -1.93 -8.29
C ALA A 34 -20.88 -0.89 -8.90
N LEU A 35 -21.38 0.03 -9.74
CA LEU A 35 -20.61 1.13 -10.30
C LEU A 35 -20.10 2.08 -9.19
N VAL A 36 -20.96 2.46 -8.24
CA VAL A 36 -20.56 3.27 -7.08
C VAL A 36 -19.50 2.54 -6.26
N SER A 37 -19.67 1.24 -6.03
CA SER A 37 -18.68 0.41 -5.33
C SER A 37 -17.33 0.39 -6.07
N ASN A 38 -17.32 0.31 -7.40
CA ASN A 38 -16.09 0.37 -8.21
C ASN A 38 -15.31 1.67 -7.96
N PHE A 39 -15.99 2.81 -7.90
CA PHE A 39 -15.37 4.11 -7.61
C PHE A 39 -14.85 4.21 -6.18
N ILE A 40 -15.64 3.78 -5.18
CA ILE A 40 -15.22 3.78 -3.78
C ILE A 40 -13.96 2.93 -3.60
N THR A 41 -13.96 1.72 -4.15
CA THR A 41 -12.80 0.82 -4.07
C THR A 41 -11.60 1.37 -4.82
N PHE A 42 -11.81 2.01 -5.98
CA PHE A 42 -10.73 2.70 -6.69
C PHE A 42 -10.08 3.79 -5.84
N THR A 43 -10.88 4.65 -5.21
CA THR A 43 -10.37 5.72 -4.33
C THR A 43 -9.64 5.15 -3.11
N SER A 44 -10.15 4.07 -2.51
CA SER A 44 -9.46 3.40 -1.40
C SER A 44 -8.11 2.85 -1.81
N VAL A 45 -8.04 2.16 -2.95
CA VAL A 45 -6.79 1.62 -3.48
C VAL A 45 -5.80 2.74 -3.80
N LEU A 46 -6.25 3.84 -4.39
CA LEU A 46 -5.42 5.04 -4.61
C LEU A 46 -4.88 5.60 -3.29
N TYR A 47 -5.71 5.70 -2.26
CA TYR A 47 -5.29 6.15 -0.94
C TYR A 47 -4.24 5.20 -0.33
N PHE A 48 -4.43 3.88 -0.46
CA PHE A 48 -3.43 2.90 -0.05
C PHE A 48 -2.09 3.11 -0.76
N TYR A 49 -2.09 3.34 -2.08
CA TYR A 49 -0.87 3.67 -2.82
C TYR A 49 -0.21 4.96 -2.35
N PHE A 50 -1.00 5.99 -2.03
CA PHE A 50 -0.48 7.22 -1.46
C PHE A 50 0.21 6.99 -0.11
N VAL A 51 -0.39 6.19 0.77
CA VAL A 51 0.22 5.80 2.05
C VAL A 51 1.50 4.98 1.84
N GLU A 52 1.51 4.07 0.86
CA GLU A 52 2.69 3.30 0.49
C GLU A 52 3.86 4.19 0.07
N ILE A 53 3.61 5.16 -0.83
CA ILE A 53 4.63 6.12 -1.29
C ILE A 53 5.12 6.99 -0.14
N LYS A 54 4.21 7.50 0.70
CA LYS A 54 4.60 8.31 1.86
C LYS A 54 5.52 7.55 2.81
N ARG A 55 5.22 6.26 3.05
CA ARG A 55 6.06 5.40 3.88
C ARG A 55 7.43 5.19 3.23
N GLU A 56 7.46 4.88 1.94
CA GLU A 56 8.73 4.61 1.23
C GLU A 56 9.64 5.85 1.20
N ASN A 57 9.09 7.04 0.91
CA ASN A 57 9.85 8.28 0.91
C ASN A 57 10.47 8.55 2.29
N TRP A 58 9.73 8.28 3.37
CA TRP A 58 10.28 8.40 4.72
C TRP A 58 11.39 7.38 4.98
N CYS A 59 11.23 6.13 4.56
CA CYS A 59 12.29 5.13 4.70
C CYS A 59 13.55 5.53 3.94
N ILE A 60 13.43 6.06 2.72
CA ILE A 60 14.57 6.54 1.91
C ILE A 60 15.23 7.77 2.53
N GLU A 61 14.45 8.68 3.13
CA GLU A 61 14.97 9.92 3.70
C GLU A 61 15.72 9.70 5.01
N TYR A 62 15.28 8.77 5.86
CA TYR A 62 15.83 8.62 7.23
C TYR A 62 16.64 7.35 7.45
N LEU A 63 16.55 6.37 6.55
CA LEU A 63 17.20 5.07 6.70
C LEU A 63 18.04 4.74 5.47
N ASP A 64 19.10 3.95 5.68
CA ASP A 64 20.01 3.52 4.63
C ASP A 64 20.24 1.99 4.68
N ILE A 65 20.86 1.47 3.62
CA ILE A 65 21.21 0.06 3.43
C ILE A 65 22.73 -0.05 3.35
N ASP A 66 23.35 -0.48 4.44
CA ASP A 66 24.79 -0.70 4.55
C ASP A 66 25.12 -2.19 4.42
N ILE A 67 25.84 -2.58 3.37
CA ILE A 67 26.20 -3.98 3.09
C ILE A 67 27.13 -4.56 4.17
N SER A 68 27.85 -3.71 4.92
CA SER A 68 28.76 -4.16 5.98
C SER A 68 28.03 -4.56 7.28
N LYS A 69 26.77 -4.16 7.44
CA LYS A 69 25.97 -4.38 8.65
C LYS A 69 24.96 -5.53 8.47
N PRO A 70 24.69 -6.31 9.52
CA PRO A 70 23.60 -7.28 9.53
C PRO A 70 22.24 -6.63 9.21
N ASN A 71 21.30 -7.39 8.62
CA ASN A 71 19.97 -6.88 8.24
C ASN A 71 19.11 -6.44 9.44
N ASP A 72 19.40 -6.93 10.64
CA ASP A 72 18.72 -6.64 11.89
C ASP A 72 19.44 -5.58 12.73
N TYR A 73 20.52 -4.98 12.21
CA TYR A 73 21.28 -3.97 12.94
C TYR A 73 20.42 -2.75 13.33
N LEU A 74 19.48 -2.35 12.47
CA LEU A 74 18.56 -1.25 12.73
C LEU A 74 17.71 -1.49 13.99
N ASP A 75 17.39 -2.74 14.32
CA ASP A 75 16.56 -3.08 15.49
C ASP A 75 17.18 -2.56 16.79
N GLN A 76 18.52 -2.53 16.86
CA GLN A 76 19.27 -2.02 18.01
C GLN A 76 19.58 -0.53 17.86
N GLU A 77 20.03 -0.11 16.67
CA GLU A 77 20.42 1.28 16.42
C GLU A 77 19.26 2.26 16.60
N ILE A 78 18.04 1.87 16.21
CA ILE A 78 16.86 2.72 16.26
C ILE A 78 16.40 3.04 17.70
N GLU A 79 16.81 2.25 18.70
CA GLU A 79 16.48 2.52 20.12
C GLU A 79 17.12 3.82 20.60
N SER A 80 18.28 4.19 20.05
CA SER A 80 18.95 5.47 20.32
C SER A 80 18.20 6.65 19.70
N TYR A 81 17.24 6.41 18.79
CA TYR A 81 16.49 7.43 18.06
C TYR A 81 14.97 7.28 18.27
N PRO A 82 14.43 7.58 19.48
CA PRO A 82 13.04 7.34 19.82
C PRO A 82 12.05 8.10 18.93
N LYS A 83 12.45 9.25 18.38
CA LYS A 83 11.66 10.03 17.42
C LYS A 83 11.41 9.25 16.12
N TYR A 84 12.47 8.68 15.52
CA TYR A 84 12.38 7.92 14.28
C TYR A 84 11.66 6.59 14.51
N LYS A 85 11.92 5.91 15.63
CA LYS A 85 11.18 4.69 16.02
C LYS A 85 9.67 4.91 16.08
N LYS A 86 9.24 6.00 16.74
CA LYS A 86 7.81 6.33 16.84
C LYS A 86 7.19 6.65 15.47
N GLN A 87 7.89 7.42 14.63
CA GLN A 87 7.41 7.76 13.29
C GLN A 87 7.29 6.52 12.39
N MET A 88 8.29 5.65 12.38
CA MET A 88 8.28 4.39 11.65
C MET A 88 7.08 3.52 12.04
N ASN A 89 6.84 3.33 13.34
CA ASN A 89 5.72 2.52 13.82
C ASN A 89 4.36 3.11 13.41
N LEU A 90 4.22 4.44 13.46
CA LEU A 90 3.01 5.12 12.99
C LEU A 90 2.76 4.90 11.49
N LEU A 91 3.80 5.01 10.66
CA LEU A 91 3.70 4.78 9.21
C LEU A 91 3.39 3.32 8.89
N ASN A 92 4.04 2.37 9.56
CA ASN A 92 3.78 0.93 9.40
C ASN A 92 2.33 0.57 9.80
N LYS A 93 1.83 1.12 10.92
CA LYS A 93 0.42 0.92 11.33
C LYS A 93 -0.56 1.57 10.37
N GLN A 94 -0.27 2.77 9.87
CA GLN A 94 -1.11 3.45 8.88
C GLN A 94 -1.19 2.65 7.58
N TYR A 95 -0.06 2.11 7.12
CA TYR A 95 0.02 1.23 5.95
C TYR A 95 -0.89 0.02 6.10
N LEU A 96 -0.78 -0.74 7.19
CA LEU A 96 -1.64 -1.90 7.44
C LEU A 96 -3.13 -1.54 7.55
N ARG A 97 -3.48 -0.43 8.21
CA ARG A 97 -4.88 0.01 8.29
C ARG A 97 -5.45 0.30 6.91
N SER A 98 -4.71 1.04 6.06
CA SER A 98 -5.13 1.37 4.70
C SER A 98 -5.24 0.12 3.80
N LEU A 99 -4.36 -0.87 4.03
CA LEU A 99 -4.42 -2.17 3.38
C LEU A 99 -5.70 -2.92 3.74
N TYR A 100 -6.01 -3.06 5.03
CA TYR A 100 -7.22 -3.78 5.48
C TYR A 100 -8.49 -3.13 4.94
N THR A 101 -8.59 -1.79 5.00
CA THR A 101 -9.73 -1.06 4.42
C THR A 101 -9.87 -1.34 2.92
N SER A 102 -8.77 -1.29 2.17
CA SER A 102 -8.80 -1.53 0.71
C SER A 102 -9.13 -2.97 0.36
N SER A 103 -8.63 -3.95 1.13
CA SER A 103 -8.96 -5.37 0.97
C SER A 103 -10.43 -5.65 1.22
N THR A 104 -11.02 -5.09 2.28
CA THR A 104 -12.46 -5.26 2.56
C THR A 104 -13.32 -4.66 1.45
N LEU A 105 -12.99 -3.44 0.99
CA LEU A 105 -13.70 -2.80 -0.11
C LEU A 105 -13.54 -3.56 -1.44
N LEU A 106 -12.39 -4.19 -1.68
CA LEU A 106 -12.19 -5.02 -2.85
C LEU A 106 -13.11 -6.25 -2.86
N ILE A 107 -13.25 -6.94 -1.72
CA ILE A 107 -14.12 -8.11 -1.60
C ILE A 107 -15.58 -7.72 -1.87
N VAL A 108 -16.06 -6.65 -1.24
CA VAL A 108 -17.42 -6.13 -1.46
C VAL A 108 -17.62 -5.75 -2.92
N ASN A 109 -16.65 -5.07 -3.52
CA ASN A 109 -16.69 -4.65 -4.91
C ASN A 109 -16.75 -5.81 -5.90
N PHE A 110 -15.96 -6.85 -5.66
CA PHE A 110 -15.95 -8.05 -6.49
C PHE A 110 -17.26 -8.82 -6.38
N GLY A 111 -17.82 -8.92 -5.17
CA GLY A 111 -19.14 -9.52 -4.94
C GLY A 111 -20.26 -8.79 -5.69
N LEU A 112 -20.40 -7.47 -5.47
CA LEU A 112 -21.43 -6.66 -6.13
C LEU A 112 -21.29 -6.66 -7.65
N SER A 113 -20.06 -6.48 -8.15
CA SER A 113 -19.80 -6.49 -9.60
C SER A 113 -20.03 -7.86 -10.21
N GLY A 114 -19.67 -8.94 -9.51
CA GLY A 114 -19.90 -10.30 -9.98
C GLY A 114 -21.39 -10.62 -10.13
N ILE A 115 -22.21 -10.19 -9.17
CA ILE A 115 -23.67 -10.33 -9.28
C ILE A 115 -24.21 -9.50 -10.47
N ALA A 116 -23.78 -8.24 -10.61
CA ALA A 116 -24.22 -7.35 -11.69
C ALA A 116 -23.87 -7.86 -13.08
N ILE A 117 -22.64 -8.35 -13.24
CA ILE A 117 -22.13 -8.91 -14.50
C ILE A 117 -22.76 -10.28 -14.78
N GLY A 118 -23.05 -11.07 -13.73
CA GLY A 118 -23.65 -12.40 -13.86
C GLY A 118 -24.98 -12.40 -14.61
N PHE A 119 -25.80 -11.36 -14.42
CA PHE A 119 -27.05 -11.20 -15.18
C PHE A 119 -26.86 -10.94 -16.68
N ASN A 120 -25.67 -10.46 -17.09
CA ASN A 120 -25.35 -10.07 -18.46
C ASN A 120 -24.10 -10.81 -18.96
N TYR A 121 -23.92 -12.07 -18.54
CA TYR A 121 -22.76 -12.88 -18.88
C TYR A 121 -22.73 -13.21 -20.38
N VAL A 122 -21.61 -12.90 -21.05
CA VAL A 122 -21.44 -13.17 -22.50
C VAL A 122 -20.82 -14.54 -22.73
N GLY A 123 -19.82 -14.91 -21.91
CA GLY A 123 -19.03 -16.10 -22.14
C GLY A 123 -17.68 -16.05 -21.43
N THR A 124 -16.75 -16.89 -21.89
CA THR A 124 -15.44 -17.10 -21.26
C THR A 124 -14.62 -15.82 -21.11
N ASN A 125 -14.72 -14.88 -22.07
CA ASN A 125 -14.03 -13.59 -22.02
C ASN A 125 -14.43 -12.76 -20.79
N THR A 126 -15.69 -12.83 -20.34
CA THR A 126 -16.16 -12.17 -19.12
C THR A 126 -15.46 -12.78 -17.90
N ALA A 127 -15.48 -14.11 -17.79
CA ALA A 127 -14.92 -14.85 -16.66
C ALA A 127 -13.39 -14.69 -16.55
N THR A 128 -12.67 -14.81 -17.67
CA THR A 128 -11.21 -14.66 -17.69
C THR A 128 -10.80 -13.24 -17.32
N THR A 129 -11.47 -12.21 -17.87
CA THR A 129 -11.19 -10.81 -17.53
C THR A 129 -11.42 -10.52 -16.05
N MET A 130 -12.55 -10.96 -15.49
CA MET A 130 -12.85 -10.81 -14.07
C MET A 130 -11.79 -11.49 -13.20
N LEU A 131 -11.41 -12.72 -13.54
CA LEU A 131 -10.40 -13.48 -12.82
C LEU A 131 -9.03 -12.78 -12.88
N SER A 132 -8.61 -12.32 -14.06
CA SER A 132 -7.35 -11.59 -14.22
C SER A 132 -7.31 -10.31 -13.37
N PHE A 133 -8.39 -9.52 -13.36
CA PHE A 133 -8.47 -8.31 -12.54
C PHE A 133 -8.44 -8.62 -11.04
N PHE A 134 -9.13 -9.67 -10.62
CA PHE A 134 -9.07 -10.15 -9.24
C PHE A 134 -7.65 -10.53 -8.84
N LEU A 135 -6.99 -11.38 -9.63
CA LEU A 135 -5.65 -11.87 -9.33
C LEU A 135 -4.62 -10.74 -9.28
N LEU A 136 -4.69 -9.77 -10.19
CA LEU A 136 -3.77 -8.64 -10.23
C LEU A 136 -3.83 -7.81 -8.94
N ILE A 137 -5.04 -7.43 -8.50
CA ILE A 137 -5.19 -6.62 -7.27
C ILE A 137 -4.89 -7.46 -6.04
N SER A 138 -5.43 -8.68 -5.96
CA SER A 138 -5.21 -9.58 -4.83
C SER A 138 -3.74 -9.88 -4.62
N ASN A 139 -2.97 -10.12 -5.68
CA ASN A 139 -1.53 -10.34 -5.57
C ASN A 139 -0.80 -9.10 -5.02
N LYS A 140 -1.15 -7.89 -5.48
CA LYS A 140 -0.58 -6.65 -4.94
C LYS A 140 -0.88 -6.50 -3.45
N LEU A 141 -2.12 -6.74 -3.02
CA LEU A 141 -2.51 -6.64 -1.61
C LEU A 141 -1.89 -7.77 -0.76
N TYR A 142 -1.68 -8.95 -1.33
CA TYR A 142 -1.04 -10.07 -0.65
C TYR A 142 0.43 -9.79 -0.34
N ILE A 143 1.18 -9.27 -1.32
CA ILE A 143 2.58 -8.85 -1.09
C ILE A 143 2.63 -7.75 -0.04
N ALA A 144 1.76 -6.73 -0.16
CA ALA A 144 1.64 -5.65 0.81
C ALA A 144 1.30 -6.14 2.23
N TYR A 145 0.46 -7.18 2.34
CA TYR A 145 0.12 -7.80 3.61
C TYR A 145 1.33 -8.44 4.29
N ILE A 146 2.09 -9.26 3.55
CA ILE A 146 3.29 -9.90 4.09
C ILE A 146 4.28 -8.83 4.55
N THR A 147 4.60 -7.87 3.69
CA THR A 147 5.55 -6.80 3.97
C THR A 147 5.10 -5.94 5.17
N GLY A 148 3.84 -5.54 5.21
CA GLY A 148 3.30 -4.70 6.28
C GLY A 148 3.22 -5.41 7.62
N ASN A 149 2.79 -6.68 7.61
CA ASN A 149 2.67 -7.49 8.83
C ASN A 149 4.06 -7.78 9.43
N GLU A 150 5.03 -8.11 8.58
CA GLU A 150 6.41 -8.30 9.04
C GLU A 150 7.03 -7.00 9.56
N SER A 151 6.77 -5.87 8.89
CA SER A 151 7.24 -4.54 9.31
C SER A 151 6.70 -4.12 10.69
N VAL A 152 5.44 -4.46 11.01
CA VAL A 152 4.86 -4.15 12.34
C VAL A 152 5.33 -5.14 13.41
N ASN A 153 5.38 -6.44 13.11
CA ASN A 153 5.71 -7.46 14.10
C ASN A 153 7.20 -7.46 14.50
N LYS A 154 8.09 -7.15 13.55
CA LYS A 154 9.52 -7.05 13.81
C LYS A 154 9.98 -5.62 14.10
N GLU A 155 9.06 -4.65 14.12
CA GLU A 155 9.37 -3.20 14.19
C GLU A 155 10.43 -2.76 13.15
N ARG A 156 10.34 -3.28 11.92
CA ARG A 156 11.30 -3.01 10.84
C ARG A 156 10.71 -2.16 9.72
N ALA A 157 11.58 -1.49 8.99
CA ALA A 157 11.25 -0.87 7.72
C ALA A 157 11.69 -1.79 6.56
N LEU A 158 10.73 -2.53 5.99
CA LEU A 158 10.94 -3.29 4.76
C LEU A 158 10.49 -2.47 3.54
N SER A 159 11.30 -2.33 2.50
CA SER A 159 10.85 -1.67 1.27
C SER A 159 9.70 -2.47 0.63
N ALA A 160 8.63 -1.77 0.24
CA ALA A 160 7.50 -2.36 -0.47
C ALA A 160 7.63 -2.20 -2.00
N TYR A 161 8.65 -1.48 -2.47
CA TYR A 161 8.80 -1.06 -3.86
C TYR A 161 9.92 -1.81 -4.61
N MET A 162 10.97 -2.23 -3.92
CA MET A 162 12.05 -2.99 -4.55
C MET A 162 11.59 -4.42 -4.88
N LYS A 163 11.84 -4.86 -6.13
CA LYS A 163 11.55 -6.24 -6.61
C LYS A 163 12.22 -7.32 -5.76
N THR A 164 13.26 -6.95 -5.02
CA THR A 164 13.82 -7.71 -3.90
C THR A 164 13.61 -6.92 -2.62
N ALA A 165 12.96 -7.51 -1.62
CA ALA A 165 12.84 -6.89 -0.32
C ALA A 165 14.25 -6.69 0.26
N LYS A 166 14.80 -5.47 0.18
CA LYS A 166 15.96 -5.10 0.97
C LYS A 166 15.47 -4.50 2.28
N THR A 167 16.18 -4.82 3.34
CA THR A 167 15.89 -4.32 4.68
C THR A 167 16.74 -3.09 4.89
N TYR A 168 16.12 -1.97 5.26
CA TYR A 168 16.87 -0.83 5.79
C TYR A 168 17.49 -1.27 7.10
N ASN A 169 18.81 -1.22 7.18
CA ASN A 169 19.55 -1.80 8.30
C ASN A 169 20.34 -0.75 9.10
N THR A 170 20.30 0.52 8.72
CA THR A 170 20.91 1.58 9.50
C THR A 170 20.22 2.94 9.30
N ILE A 171 20.44 3.88 10.22
CA ILE A 171 20.01 5.28 10.06
C ILE A 171 20.87 5.96 8.99
N ASP A 172 20.29 6.81 8.15
CA ASP A 172 21.04 7.59 7.16
C ASP A 172 22.10 8.50 7.85
N GLU A 173 23.32 8.53 7.31
CA GLU A 173 24.47 9.23 7.90
C GLU A 173 24.20 10.72 8.15
N ASP A 174 23.45 11.37 7.26
CA ASP A 174 23.13 12.80 7.37
C ASP A 174 22.26 13.10 8.61
N TYR A 175 21.52 12.09 9.10
CA TYR A 175 20.62 12.21 10.24
C TYR A 175 21.19 11.65 11.54
N ARG A 176 22.36 10.99 11.50
CA ARG A 176 23.08 10.50 12.70
C ARG A 176 23.72 11.64 13.51
N ILE A 177 23.98 12.80 12.90
CA ILE A 177 24.84 13.87 13.46
C ILE A 177 24.03 14.99 14.14
N ALA A 178 22.70 15.01 13.98
CA ALA A 178 21.85 16.07 14.55
C ALA A 178 21.80 16.07 16.09
N ASP A 179 22.06 14.94 16.76
CA ASP A 179 22.08 14.87 18.24
C ASP A 179 23.49 15.01 18.83
N ILE A 180 24.56 14.64 18.10
CA ILE A 180 25.95 14.71 18.60
C ILE A 180 26.45 16.15 18.71
N SER A 181 25.99 17.04 17.83
CA SER A 181 26.39 18.45 17.88
C SER A 181 25.86 19.16 19.14
N THR A 182 24.67 18.82 19.62
CA THR A 182 24.09 19.41 20.84
C THR A 182 24.84 18.93 22.09
N GLU A 183 25.24 17.67 22.14
CA GLU A 183 25.98 17.10 23.28
C GLU A 183 27.42 17.62 23.36
N ASN A 184 28.11 17.77 22.22
CA ASN A 184 29.44 18.40 22.17
C ASN A 184 29.42 19.91 22.48
N ILE A 185 28.32 20.61 22.16
CA ILE A 185 28.13 22.01 22.56
C ILE A 185 27.94 22.10 24.09
N ILE A 186 27.21 21.18 24.72
CA ILE A 186 27.02 21.19 26.18
C ILE A 186 28.34 20.91 26.91
N ILE A 187 29.12 19.91 26.46
CA ILE A 187 30.42 19.56 27.08
C ILE A 187 31.43 20.70 26.93
N SER A 188 31.49 21.36 25.76
CA SER A 188 32.40 22.49 25.53
C SER A 188 32.02 23.78 26.27
N VAL A 189 30.78 23.91 26.73
CA VAL A 189 30.34 25.00 27.61
C VAL A 189 30.70 24.70 29.07
N GLU A 190 30.56 23.47 29.54
CA GLU A 190 30.98 23.08 30.89
C GLU A 190 32.49 23.20 31.11
N GLU A 191 33.32 22.83 30.13
CA GLU A 191 34.78 22.89 30.24
C GLU A 191 35.35 24.32 30.28
N LYS A 192 34.57 25.33 29.87
CA LYS A 192 34.97 26.76 29.93
C LYS A 192 34.55 27.47 31.22
N THR A 193 33.88 26.77 32.13
CA THR A 193 33.34 27.36 33.37
C THR A 193 34.15 26.99 34.63
N TYR A 194 35.35 26.41 34.46
CA TYR A 194 36.32 26.14 35.54
C TYR A 194 37.64 26.88 35.33
#